data_AF-A0A1H9S2D8-F1
#
_entry.id   AF-A0A1H9S2D8-F1
#
_cell.length_a   1.000
_cell.length_b   1.000
_cell.length_c   1.000
_cell.angle_alpha   90.00
_cell.angle_beta   90.00
_cell.angle_gamma   90.00
#
_symmetry.space_group_name_H-M   'P 1'
#
loop_
_entity.id
_entity.type
_entity.pdbx_description
1 polymer ?
#
loop_
_entity_poly.entity_id
_entity_poly.type
_entity_poly.pdbx_seq_one_letter_code
_entity_poly.pdbx_strand_id
1 'polypeptide(L)' 'MSNALFVPVNVTILPLPPKSPNLNPVENPWRFTRKNWLSSRVFKSYDDIIAHCRDARRKPESQPWRIMSIGRREWANGF' A
#
# COMPACT_ATOMS: atom_id res chain seq x y z
N MET A 1 11.03 -21.34 -1.62
CA MET A 1 11.48 -19.96 -1.92
C MET A 1 12.16 -19.99 -3.28
N SER A 2 11.89 -19.02 -4.16
CA SER A 2 12.58 -18.96 -5.46
C SER A 2 14.04 -18.58 -5.22
N ASN A 3 14.99 -19.40 -5.69
CA ASN A 3 16.42 -19.19 -5.50
C ASN A 3 17.00 -18.01 -6.31
N ALA A 4 16.17 -17.33 -7.11
CA ALA A 4 16.59 -16.23 -7.97
C ALA A 4 16.50 -14.84 -7.30
N LEU A 5 15.91 -14.72 -6.11
CA LEU A 5 15.79 -13.43 -5.43
C LEU A 5 17.08 -13.10 -4.67
N PHE A 6 17.89 -12.20 -5.23
CA PHE A 6 19.01 -11.60 -4.50
C PHE A 6 18.48 -10.61 -3.46
N VAL A 7 18.68 -10.91 -2.18
CA VAL A 7 18.29 -10.04 -1.07
C VAL A 7 19.53 -9.30 -0.59
N PRO A 8 19.57 -7.95 -0.66
CA PRO A 8 20.66 -7.17 -0.11
C PRO A 8 20.87 -7.43 1.39
N VAL A 9 22.11 -7.36 1.86
CA VAL A 9 22.48 -7.63 3.27
C VAL A 9 21.80 -6.71 4.29
N ASN A 10 21.29 -5.57 3.85
CA ASN A 10 20.62 -4.56 4.68
C ASN A 10 19.08 -4.64 4.61
N VAL A 11 18.52 -5.68 4.00
CA VAL A 11 17.07 -5.86 3.87
C VAL A 11 16.65 -7.21 4.44
N THR A 12 15.75 -7.18 5.43
CA THR A 12 15.14 -8.40 5.97
C THR A 12 13.77 -8.61 5.32
N ILE A 13 13.54 -9.80 4.77
CA ILE A 13 12.22 -10.19 4.28
C ILE A 13 11.34 -10.57 5.47
N LEU A 14 10.19 -9.91 5.60
CA LEU A 14 9.15 -10.30 6.55
C LEU A 14 8.18 -11.27 5.87
N PRO A 15 8.19 -12.57 6.20
CA PRO A 15 7.22 -13.51 5.64
C PRO A 15 5.83 -13.22 6.21
N LEU A 16 4.84 -13.06 5.34
CA LEU A 16 3.45 -12.93 5.73
C LEU A 16 2.76 -14.30 5.66
N PRO A 17 1.95 -14.67 6.67
CA PRO A 17 1.22 -15.92 6.60
C PRO A 17 0.20 -15.90 5.45
N PRO A 18 -0.05 -17.05 4.81
CA PRO A 18 -1.00 -17.15 3.71
C PRO A 18 -2.39 -16.61 4.12
N LYS A 19 -3.09 -16.00 3.16
CA LYS A 19 -4.49 -15.52 3.31
C LYS A 19 -4.72 -14.59 4.51
N SER A 20 -3.70 -13.86 4.94
CA SER A 20 -3.77 -12.92 6.07
C SER A 20 -3.63 -11.45 5.63
N PRO A 21 -4.59 -10.90 4.85
CA PRO A 21 -4.50 -9.52 4.36
C PRO A 21 -4.47 -8.50 5.50
N ASN A 22 -5.07 -8.80 6.65
CA ASN A 22 -5.06 -7.91 7.81
C ASN A 22 -3.66 -7.62 8.36
N LEU A 23 -2.70 -8.54 8.12
CA LEU A 23 -1.30 -8.42 8.54
C LEU A 23 -0.43 -7.73 7.49
N ASN A 24 -0.89 -7.58 6.25
CA ASN A 24 -0.15 -6.88 5.21
C ASN A 24 -0.27 -5.36 5.42
N PRO A 25 0.84 -4.64 5.71
CA PRO A 25 0.80 -3.21 6.00
C PRO A 25 0.31 -2.37 4.81
N VAL A 26 0.41 -2.88 3.58
CA VAL A 26 -0.01 -2.18 2.36
C VAL A 26 -1.53 -2.11 2.22
N GLU A 27 -2.27 -3.04 2.80
CA GLU A 27 -3.73 -3.16 2.58
C GLU A 27 -4.52 -1.95 3.07
N ASN A 28 -4.08 -1.30 4.15
CA ASN A 28 -4.75 -0.12 4.70
C ASN A 28 -4.56 1.13 3.83
N PRO A 29 -3.31 1.55 3.51
CA PRO A 29 -3.06 2.61 2.54
C PRO A 29 -3.72 2.35 1.19
N TRP A 30 -3.69 1.11 0.72
CA TRP A 30 -4.35 0.72 -0.53
C TRP A 30 -5.87 0.93 -0.45
N ARG A 31 -6.53 0.40 0.59
CA ARG A 31 -7.97 0.56 0.80
C ARG A 31 -8.37 2.03 0.90
N PHE A 32 -7.58 2.85 1.59
CA PHE A 32 -7.80 4.29 1.68
C PHE A 32 -7.69 4.97 0.30
N THR A 33 -6.59 4.74 -0.41
CA THR A 33 -6.34 5.30 -1.74
C THR A 33 -7.45 4.93 -2.72
N ARG A 34 -7.85 3.64 -2.72
CA ARG A 34 -8.94 3.14 -3.56
C ARG A 34 -10.26 3.83 -3.24
N LYS A 35 -10.63 3.94 -1.96
CA LYS A 35 -11.92 4.52 -1.55
C LYS A 35 -12.01 6.03 -1.80
N ASN A 36 -10.91 6.76 -1.65
CA ASN A 36 -10.94 8.23 -1.65
C ASN A 36 -10.52 8.85 -2.98
N TRP A 37 -9.62 8.22 -3.74
CA TRP A 37 -9.02 8.85 -4.92
C TRP A 37 -9.30 8.12 -6.21
N LEU A 38 -9.50 6.80 -6.18
CA LEU A 38 -9.67 5.97 -7.38
C LEU A 38 -11.09 5.41 -7.55
N SER A 39 -11.96 5.55 -6.54
CA SER A 39 -13.34 5.09 -6.60
C SER A 39 -14.18 5.94 -7.57
N SER A 40 -15.19 5.31 -8.18
CA SER A 40 -16.24 5.97 -8.97
C SER A 40 -15.73 6.89 -10.09
N ARG A 41 -14.64 6.50 -10.77
CA ARG A 41 -14.12 7.19 -11.96
C ARG A 41 -14.52 6.44 -13.24
N VAL A 42 -14.83 7.21 -14.28
CA VAL A 42 -14.95 6.71 -15.65
C VAL A 42 -13.66 7.07 -16.37
N PHE A 43 -13.02 6.06 -16.97
CA PHE A 43 -11.74 6.24 -17.66
C PHE A 43 -11.96 6.26 -19.17
N LYS A 44 -11.30 7.20 -19.85
CA LYS A 44 -11.43 7.36 -21.31
C LYS A 44 -10.48 6.45 -22.09
N SER A 45 -9.34 6.08 -21.49
CA SER A 45 -8.32 5.24 -22.11
C SER A 45 -7.45 4.56 -21.05
N TYR A 46 -6.55 3.68 -21.48
CA TYR A 46 -5.55 3.09 -20.60
C TYR A 46 -4.62 4.15 -19.99
N ASP A 47 -4.16 5.12 -20.80
CA ASP A 47 -3.27 6.17 -20.32
C ASP A 47 -3.94 7.04 -19.24
N ASP A 48 -5.26 7.24 -19.35
CA ASP A 48 -6.06 7.95 -18.35
C ASP A 48 -6.08 7.20 -17.01
N ILE A 49 -6.18 5.87 -17.02
CA ILE A 49 -6.05 5.02 -15.83
C ILE A 49 -4.67 5.21 -15.20
N ILE A 50 -3.61 5.13 -16.01
CA ILE A 50 -2.22 5.27 -15.52
C ILE A 50 -1.98 6.67 -14.94
N ALA A 51 -2.48 7.72 -15.58
CA ALA A 51 -2.38 9.09 -15.09
C ALA A 51 -3.05 9.24 -13.71
N HIS A 52 -4.28 8.73 -13.56
CA HIS A 52 -4.99 8.74 -12.28
C HIS A 52 -4.28 7.93 -11.19
N CYS A 53 -3.73 6.77 -11.53
CA CYS A 53 -2.93 5.97 -10.60
C CYS A 53 -1.65 6.69 -10.16
N ARG A 54 -0.95 7.38 -11.07
CA ARG A 54 0.23 8.19 -10.72
C ARG A 54 -0.11 9.33 -9.78
N ASP A 55 -1.20 10.06 -10.05
CA ASP A 55 -1.69 11.14 -9.18
C ASP A 55 -2.05 10.60 -7.78
N ALA A 56 -2.83 9.51 -7.72
CA ALA A 56 -3.20 8.88 -6.47
C ALA A 56 -1.99 8.37 -5.68
N ARG A 57 -0.93 7.89 -6.35
CA ARG A 57 0.31 7.45 -5.71
C ARG A 57 1.13 8.60 -5.10
N ARG A 58 1.07 9.81 -5.66
CA ARG A 58 1.82 10.99 -5.16
C ARG A 58 1.16 11.67 -3.97
N LYS A 59 -0.17 11.61 -3.84
CA LYS A 59 -0.91 12.24 -2.74
C LYS A 59 -0.47 11.83 -1.32
N PRO A 60 -0.09 10.57 -1.04
CA PRO A 60 0.52 10.15 0.21
C PRO A 60 1.78 10.91 0.59
N GLU A 61 2.61 11.29 -0.39
CA GLU A 61 3.90 11.95 -0.16
C GLU A 61 3.71 13.31 0.52
N SER A 62 2.63 14.02 0.20
CA SER A 62 2.26 15.28 0.85
C SER A 62 1.42 15.10 2.12
N GLN A 63 1.10 13.87 2.53
CA GLN A 63 0.23 13.57 3.68
C GLN A 63 0.85 12.52 4.62
N PRO A 64 2.09 12.70 5.10
CA PRO A 64 2.80 11.70 5.91
C PRO A 64 2.04 11.34 7.20
N TRP A 65 1.43 12.32 7.87
CA TRP A 65 0.62 12.11 9.08
C TRP A 65 -0.60 11.23 8.84
N ARG A 66 -1.21 11.32 7.66
CA ARG A 66 -2.34 10.46 7.28
C ARG A 66 -1.89 9.02 7.04
N ILE A 67 -0.73 8.83 6.40
CA ILE A 67 -0.16 7.50 6.22
C ILE A 67 0.21 6.86 7.56
N MET A 68 0.77 7.64 8.49
CA MET A 68 1.03 7.16 9.83
C MET A 68 -0.25 6.78 10.58
N SER A 69 -1.31 7.58 10.50
CA SER A 69 -2.57 7.27 11.20
C SER A 69 -3.26 6.03 10.65
N ILE A 70 -3.31 5.84 9.32
CA ILE A 70 -3.91 4.65 8.71
C ILE A 70 -3.05 3.39 8.83
N GLY A 71 -1.73 3.55 9.01
CA GLY A 71 -0.78 2.44 9.13
C GLY A 71 -0.69 1.84 10.53
N ARG A 72 -1.15 2.56 11.56
CA ARG A 72 -1.14 2.08 12.95
C ARG A 72 -2.14 0.95 13.19
N ARG A 73 -1.76 0.03 14.07
CA ARG A 73 -2.55 -1.16 14.46
C ARG A 73 -2.49 -1.30 15.97
N GLU A 74 -3.66 -1.39 16.62
CA GLU A 74 -3.73 -1.59 18.07
C GLU A 74 -3.02 -2.88 18.49
N TRP A 75 -3.27 -3.99 17.79
CA TRP A 75 -2.62 -5.28 18.07
C TRP A 75 -1.09 -5.27 17.93
N ALA A 76 -0.52 -4.34 17.15
CA ALA A 76 0.93 -4.23 16.99
C ALA A 76 1.59 -3.36 18.07
N ASN A 77 0.80 -2.58 18.83
CA ASN A 77 1.29 -1.60 19.80
C ASN A 77 0.73 -1.84 21.22
N GLY A 78 0.13 -3.00 21.47
CA GLY A 78 -0.60 -3.32 22.71
C GLY A 78 0.22 -4.05 23.79
N PHE A 79 1.55 -3.89 23.83
CA PHE A 79 2.42 -4.45 24.86
C PHE A 79 3.20 -3.35 25.56
#